data_AF-A0A9D9EMJ7-F1
#
_entry.id   AF-A0A9D9EMJ7-F1
#
_cell.length_a   1.000
_cell.length_b   1.000
_cell.length_c   1.000
_cell.angle_alpha   90.00
_cell.angle_beta   90.00
_cell.angle_gamma   90.00
#
_symmetry.space_group_name_H-M   'P 1'
#
loop_
_entity.id
_entity.type
_entity.pdbx_description
1 polymer ?
#
loop_
_entity_poly.entity_id
_entity_poly.type
_entity_poly.pdbx_seq_one_letter_code
_entity_poly.pdbx_strand_id
1 'polypeptide(L)' 'MKMKKLDRDGLAILKQLVSDVQGAPFPHDINNELYYIWYEHAQRIAIQCLEYLDHHFPDAKNEGIPKF' A
#
# COMPACT_ATOMS: atom_id res chain seq x y z
N MET A 1 7.55 24.96 0.31
CA MET A 1 7.62 23.67 1.03
C MET A 1 8.65 22.78 0.33
N LYS A 2 9.69 22.30 1.02
CA LYS A 2 10.63 21.34 0.41
C LYS A 2 9.93 19.98 0.39
N MET A 3 9.75 19.38 -0.79
CA MET A 3 9.30 17.99 -0.89
C MET A 3 10.31 17.09 -0.18
N LYS A 4 9.85 16.36 0.84
CA LYS A 4 10.66 15.31 1.46
C LYS A 4 10.89 14.21 0.42
N LYS A 5 12.13 13.77 0.29
CA LYS A 5 12.47 12.63 -0.58
C LYS A 5 12.07 11.34 0.12
N LEU A 6 11.63 10.36 -0.67
CA LEU A 6 11.40 9.00 -0.20
C LEU A 6 12.71 8.42 0.37
N ASP A 7 12.64 7.89 1.59
CA ASP A 7 13.77 7.20 2.23
C ASP A 7 13.74 5.68 1.94
N ARG A 8 14.65 4.94 2.58
CA ARG A 8 14.78 3.49 2.35
C ARG A 8 13.54 2.73 2.82
N ASP A 9 12.90 3.20 3.89
CA ASP A 9 11.75 2.52 4.50
C ASP A 9 10.52 2.71 3.61
N GLY A 10 10.30 3.93 3.11
CA GLY A 10 9.25 4.20 2.13
C GLY A 10 9.43 3.41 0.84
N LEU A 11 10.68 3.26 0.36
CA LEU A 11 10.97 2.43 -0.82
C LEU A 11 10.69 0.94 -0.58
N ALA A 12 10.97 0.42 0.62
CA ALA A 12 10.70 -0.97 0.97
C ALA A 12 9.19 -1.26 1.00
N ILE A 13 8.40 -0.38 1.63
CA ILE A 13 6.94 -0.50 1.71
C ILE A 13 6.31 -0.50 0.31
N LEU A 14 6.74 0.42 -0.58
CA LEU A 14 6.25 0.48 -1.95
C LEU A 14 6.58 -0.77 -2.78
N LYS A 15 7.79 -1.34 -2.61
CA LYS A 15 8.16 -2.59 -3.29
C LYS A 15 7.30 -3.76 -2.82
N GLN A 16 7.00 -3.82 -1.52
CA GLN A 16 6.15 -4.86 -0.97
C GLN A 16 4.71 -4.74 -1.50
N LEU A 17 4.17 -3.52 -1.57
CA LEU A 17 2.85 -3.27 -2.16
C LEU A 17 2.77 -3.74 -3.62
N VAL A 18 3.77 -3.41 -4.43
CA VAL A 18 3.81 -3.83 -5.84
C VAL A 18 3.88 -5.35 -5.95
N SER A 19 4.71 -6.01 -5.13
CA SER A 19 4.81 -7.48 -5.11
C SER A 19 3.48 -8.15 -4.77
N ASP A 20 2.77 -7.65 -3.77
CA ASP A 20 1.51 -8.24 -3.31
C ASP A 20 0.39 -8.02 -4.32
N VAL A 21 0.34 -6.86 -5.00
CA VAL A 21 -0.60 -6.62 -6.10
C VAL A 21 -0.28 -7.50 -7.32
N GLN A 22 1.00 -7.69 -7.65
CA GLN A 22 1.41 -8.56 -8.78
C GLN A 22 1.16 -10.04 -8.50
N GLY A 23 1.23 -10.46 -7.23
CA GLY A 23 0.88 -11.80 -6.78
C GLY A 23 -0.63 -12.07 -6.71
N ALA A 24 -1.48 -11.09 -7.07
CA ALA A 24 -2.92 -11.24 -7.00
C ALA A 24 -3.43 -12.37 -7.93
N PRO A 25 -4.23 -13.32 -7.41
CA PRO A 25 -4.83 -14.35 -8.24
C PRO A 25 -5.84 -13.72 -9.22
N PHE A 26 -5.86 -14.23 -10.46
CA PHE A 26 -6.73 -13.71 -11.53
C PHE A 26 -8.22 -13.95 -11.17
N PRO A 27 -9.15 -13.01 -11.47
CA PRO A 27 -10.51 -13.00 -10.92
C PRO A 27 -11.42 -14.19 -11.22
N HIS A 28 -11.03 -15.14 -12.08
CA HIS A 28 -11.88 -16.29 -12.46
C HIS A 28 -11.49 -17.62 -11.79
N ASP A 29 -10.35 -17.70 -11.08
CA ASP A 29 -9.84 -18.94 -10.47
C ASP A 29 -9.85 -18.92 -8.93
N ILE A 30 -10.49 -17.92 -8.32
CA ILE A 30 -10.30 -17.68 -6.90
C ILE A 30 -11.23 -18.55 -6.06
N ASN A 31 -10.69 -19.66 -5.53
CA ASN A 31 -11.17 -20.23 -4.27
C ASN A 31 -11.27 -19.06 -3.25
N ASN A 32 -12.44 -18.87 -2.64
CA ASN A 32 -12.70 -17.83 -1.62
C ASN A 32 -11.58 -17.66 -0.57
N GLU A 33 -10.90 -18.74 -0.20
CA GLU A 33 -9.76 -18.74 0.72
C GLU A 33 -8.55 -17.98 0.17
N LEU A 34 -8.20 -18.17 -1.10
CA LEU A 34 -7.09 -17.47 -1.75
C LEU A 34 -7.39 -15.97 -1.92
N TYR A 35 -8.64 -15.61 -2.20
CA TYR A 35 -9.07 -14.21 -2.22
C TYR A 35 -8.88 -13.56 -0.85
N TYR A 36 -9.34 -14.26 0.20
CA TYR A 36 -9.29 -13.77 1.57
C TYR A 36 -7.85 -13.55 2.03
N ILE A 37 -6.96 -14.52 1.78
CA ILE A 37 -5.53 -14.41 2.09
C ILE A 37 -4.92 -13.21 1.37
N TRP A 38 -5.18 -13.06 0.07
CA TRP A 38 -4.66 -11.93 -0.69
C TRP A 38 -5.17 -10.59 -0.17
N TYR A 39 -6.47 -10.50 0.12
CA TYR A 39 -7.10 -9.31 0.68
C TYR A 39 -6.47 -8.90 2.03
N GLU A 40 -6.25 -9.86 2.93
CA GLU A 40 -5.58 -9.60 4.20
C GLU A 40 -4.15 -9.07 4.02
N HIS A 41 -3.39 -9.63 3.07
CA HIS A 41 -2.04 -9.17 2.75
C HIS A 41 -2.03 -7.74 2.20
N ALA A 42 -2.89 -7.45 1.22
CA ALA A 42 -3.03 -6.12 0.64
C ALA A 42 -3.46 -5.09 1.69
N GLN A 43 -4.42 -5.44 2.56
CA GLN A 43 -4.90 -4.55 3.61
C GLN A 43 -3.80 -4.23 4.64
N ARG A 44 -3.00 -5.22 5.04
CA ARG A 44 -1.87 -5.01 5.98
C ARG A 44 -0.84 -4.03 5.43
N ILE A 45 -0.51 -4.14 4.15
CA ILE A 45 0.45 -3.22 3.52
C ILE A 45 -0.14 -1.83 3.37
N ALA A 46 -1.42 -1.72 3.00
CA ALA A 46 -2.10 -0.43 2.94
C ALA A 46 -2.03 0.32 4.29
N ILE A 47 -2.19 -0.39 5.41
CA ILE A 47 -2.03 0.19 6.75
C ILE A 47 -0.59 0.67 6.97
N GLN A 48 0.42 -0.13 6.64
CA GLN A 48 1.83 0.27 6.77
C GLN A 48 2.18 1.50 5.92
N CYS A 49 1.63 1.59 4.71
CA CYS A 49 1.75 2.77 3.86
C CYS A 49 1.19 4.01 4.55
N LEU A 50 -0.02 3.90 5.13
CA LEU A 50 -0.67 5.01 5.82
C LEU A 50 0.11 5.44 7.06
N GLU A 51 0.59 4.50 7.88
CA GLU A 51 1.42 4.79 9.06
C GLU A 51 2.72 5.52 8.68
N TYR A 52 3.38 5.08 7.60
CA TYR A 52 4.57 5.74 7.08
C TYR A 52 4.26 7.16 6.59
N LEU A 53 3.18 7.33 5.82
CA LEU A 53 2.76 8.66 5.34
C LEU A 53 2.41 9.59 6.51
N ASP A 54 1.71 9.11 7.52
CA ASP A 54 1.36 9.86 8.73
C ASP A 54 2.60 10.34 9.48
N HIS A 55 3.62 9.48 9.62
CA HIS A 55 4.84 9.79 10.34
C HIS A 55 5.77 10.73 9.56
N HIS A 56 5.95 10.48 8.26
CA HIS A 56 6.96 11.16 7.44
C HIS A 56 6.39 12.37 6.67
N PHE A 57 5.09 12.35 6.34
CA PHE A 57 4.39 13.35 5.52
C PHE A 57 3.05 13.77 6.15
N PRO A 58 3.02 14.25 7.42
CA PRO A 58 1.78 14.54 8.14
C PRO A 58 0.89 15.59 7.45
N ASP A 59 1.50 16.51 6.69
CA ASP A 59 0.78 17.55 5.96
C ASP A 59 0.06 17.02 4.70
N ALA A 60 0.49 15.87 4.17
CA ALA A 60 -0.11 15.24 2.99
C ALA A 60 -1.54 14.75 3.23
N LYS A 61 -1.98 14.63 4.49
CA LYS A 61 -3.37 14.30 4.84
C LYS A 61 -4.41 15.27 4.27
N ASN A 62 -4.01 16.53 4.07
CA ASN A 62 -4.87 17.57 3.53
C ASN A 62 -4.79 17.64 1.99
N GLU A 63 -3.84 16.95 1.38
CA GLU A 63 -3.76 16.74 -0.06
C GLU A 63 -4.62 15.52 -0.39
N GLY A 64 -5.92 15.74 -0.59
CA GLY A 64 -6.93 14.67 -0.69
C GLY A 64 -6.47 13.48 -1.56
N ILE A 65 -6.73 12.27 -1.07
CA ILE A 65 -6.43 11.04 -1.78
C ILE A 65 -7.08 11.10 -3.17
N PRO A 66 -6.35 10.86 -4.27
CA PRO A 66 -6.93 10.80 -5.60
C PRO A 66 -8.09 9.79 -5.60
N LYS A 67 -9.29 10.24 -5.98
CA LYS A 67 -10.42 9.32 -6.20
C LYS A 67 -10.13 8.55 -7.48
N PHE A 68 -10.03 7.24 -7.37
CA PHE A 68 -9.94 6.31 -8.49
C PHE A 68 -11.31 6.07 -9.12
#